data_AF-A0A415CX32-F1
#
_entry.id   AF-A0A415CX32-F1
#
_cell.length_a   1.000
_cell.length_b   1.000
_cell.length_c   1.000
_cell.angle_alpha   90.00
_cell.angle_beta   90.00
_cell.angle_gamma   90.00
#
_symmetry.space_group_name_H-M   'P 1'
#
loop_
_entity.id
_entity.type
_entity.pdbx_description
1 polymer ?
#
loop_
_entity_poly.entity_id
_entity_poly.type
_entity_poly.pdbx_seq_one_letter_code
_entity_poly.pdbx_strand_id
1 'polypeptide(L)'
;MKGVEYFMKLPDQLKDIVYRLLQEPTLDNFRNFLKGQTGEHNSIDFKEKWIEPTKLVKEMLAIANSGGGIIIFGVKEKEDKSFSYDGIEEIVDKAKISNDIKNYISTELKYEVYDFVYDSSEYEKLQNHKYQMMVIKDCPRFIPFMSMKESTNLKKNRIYIRRGTSCEEATSEEITDIIKRRMNAEYPDSGKTLNLDEHLEQLKTLYSKISPTNEYYQGGIGNSLLKLTEVIKAVSAGEWISEDTGVKSRDILAEQSGESRETIRRYIRLTELIPEILEMVDDKKISMRPAVELSYLPKEEQEILYDTMESEACTPSHAQAIKIRKFSAEGRLNEDVLLSIMSEEKPNQVEQWKIPKNRLEKYFPSGTTQQKMEETIIKALELYRKREKSRER
;
A
#
# COMPACT_ATOMS: atom_id res chain seq x y z
N MET A 1 -10.84 -9.88 2.91
CA MET A 1 -10.80 -9.67 4.37
C MET A 1 -11.93 -8.73 4.76
N LYS A 2 -12.82 -9.16 5.67
CA LYS A 2 -13.83 -8.26 6.26
C LYS A 2 -13.06 -7.22 7.08
N GLY A 3 -13.13 -5.96 6.68
CA GLY A 3 -12.58 -4.85 7.46
C GLY A 3 -13.23 -4.86 8.83
N VAL A 4 -12.42 -4.95 9.88
CA VAL A 4 -12.87 -4.75 11.24
C VAL A 4 -13.24 -3.27 11.33
N GLU A 5 -14.52 -2.96 11.19
CA GLU A 5 -15.06 -1.66 11.57
C GLU A 5 -14.72 -1.46 13.04
N TYR A 6 -13.76 -0.58 13.33
CA TYR A 6 -13.57 -0.07 14.68
C TYR A 6 -14.80 0.77 15.02
N PHE A 7 -15.83 0.09 15.52
CA PHE A 7 -16.99 0.73 16.09
C PHE A 7 -16.53 1.55 17.30
N MET A 8 -16.90 2.82 17.29
CA MET A 8 -16.92 3.69 18.45
C MET A 8 -17.70 2.97 19.57
N LYS A 9 -17.00 2.38 20.55
CA LYS A 9 -17.63 1.89 21.78
C LYS A 9 -17.79 3.09 22.71
N LEU A 10 -18.95 3.74 22.64
CA LEU A 10 -19.34 4.68 23.67
C LEU A 10 -19.43 3.95 25.02
N PRO A 11 -19.06 4.59 26.14
CA PRO A 11 -19.07 3.94 27.45
C PRO A 11 -20.46 3.43 27.83
N ASP A 12 -20.53 2.27 28.49
CA ASP A 12 -21.80 1.68 28.96
C ASP A 12 -22.61 2.63 29.87
N GLN A 13 -21.95 3.62 30.48
CA GLN A 13 -22.53 4.66 31.35
C GLN A 13 -22.73 6.02 30.65
N LEU A 14 -22.94 6.06 29.33
CA LEU A 14 -23.08 7.31 28.58
C LEU A 14 -24.14 8.25 29.17
N LYS A 15 -25.26 7.70 29.66
CA LYS A 15 -26.34 8.48 30.30
C LYS A 15 -25.85 9.24 31.54
N ASP A 16 -25.09 8.60 32.42
CA ASP A 16 -24.58 9.23 33.65
C ASP A 16 -23.44 10.22 33.40
N ILE A 17 -22.67 9.98 32.33
CA ILE A 17 -21.61 10.90 31.91
C ILE A 17 -22.24 12.16 31.30
N VAL A 18 -23.18 12.00 30.37
CA VAL A 18 -23.88 13.12 29.75
C VAL A 18 -24.71 13.87 30.79
N TYR A 19 -25.30 13.18 31.77
CA TYR A 19 -25.95 13.83 32.90
C TYR A 19 -25.02 14.78 33.65
N ARG A 20 -23.83 14.30 34.05
CA ARG A 20 -22.82 15.13 34.73
C ARG A 20 -22.34 16.30 33.86
N LEU A 21 -22.17 16.08 32.55
CA LEU A 21 -21.80 17.13 31.61
C LEU A 21 -22.89 18.19 31.46
N LEU A 22 -24.17 17.79 31.45
CA LEU A 22 -25.29 18.70 31.34
C LEU A 22 -25.60 19.46 32.65
N GLN A 23 -25.09 19.01 33.80
CA GLN A 23 -25.16 19.78 35.05
C GLN A 23 -24.28 21.04 35.00
N GLU A 24 -23.13 20.95 34.34
CA GLU A 24 -22.21 22.06 34.10
C GLU A 24 -21.76 22.03 32.63
N PRO A 25 -22.66 22.40 31.70
CA PRO A 25 -22.43 22.25 30.27
C PRO A 25 -21.46 23.33 29.82
N THR A 26 -20.17 23.17 30.10
CA THR A 26 -19.14 24.04 29.56
C THR A 26 -18.56 23.43 28.29
N LEU A 27 -18.17 24.28 27.35
CA LEU A 27 -17.45 23.86 26.14
C LEU A 27 -16.23 23.00 26.50
N ASP A 28 -15.51 23.34 27.57
CA ASP A 28 -14.32 22.61 28.01
C ASP A 28 -14.64 21.24 28.59
N ASN A 29 -15.73 21.09 29.35
CA ASN A 29 -16.18 19.78 29.84
C ASN A 29 -16.56 18.83 28.70
N PHE A 30 -17.34 19.32 27.73
CA PHE A 30 -17.69 18.53 26.55
C PHE A 30 -16.48 18.26 25.65
N ARG A 31 -15.55 19.20 25.49
CA ARG A 31 -14.29 18.98 24.78
C ARG A 31 -13.43 17.92 25.45
N ASN A 32 -13.33 17.92 26.77
CA ASN A 32 -12.56 16.93 27.52
C ASN A 32 -13.19 15.54 27.41
N PHE A 33 -14.52 15.45 27.52
CA PHE A 33 -15.26 14.21 27.26
C PHE A 33 -14.97 13.68 25.85
N LEU A 34 -15.00 14.56 24.84
CA LEU A 34 -14.81 14.16 23.45
C LEU A 34 -13.36 13.83 23.10
N LYS A 35 -12.37 14.58 23.60
CA LYS A 35 -10.95 14.25 23.42
C LYS A 35 -10.63 12.84 23.91
N GLY A 36 -11.26 12.40 25.00
CA GLY A 36 -11.11 11.04 25.53
C GLY A 36 -11.77 9.94 24.70
N GLN A 37 -12.63 10.29 23.72
CA GLN A 37 -13.45 9.33 22.97
C GLN A 37 -13.23 9.37 21.44
N THR A 38 -12.86 10.52 20.85
CA THR A 38 -12.90 10.73 19.38
C THR A 38 -11.69 11.47 18.78
N GLY A 39 -10.68 11.84 19.58
CA GLY A 39 -9.42 12.44 19.06
C GLY A 39 -9.34 13.98 19.13
N GLU A 40 -8.38 14.59 18.42
CA GLU A 40 -7.91 15.96 18.67
C GLU A 40 -8.75 17.11 18.06
N HIS A 41 -9.74 16.85 17.20
CA HIS A 41 -10.45 17.90 16.44
C HIS A 41 -11.99 17.81 16.51
N ASN A 42 -12.57 17.80 17.70
CA ASN A 42 -14.03 17.68 17.86
C ASN A 42 -14.74 19.05 17.84
N SER A 43 -15.67 19.21 16.89
CA SER A 43 -16.61 20.34 16.89
C SER A 43 -17.79 20.07 17.83
N ILE A 44 -18.24 21.09 18.55
CA ILE A 44 -19.38 20.99 19.47
C ILE A 44 -20.31 22.14 19.17
N ASP A 45 -21.60 21.82 19.00
CA ASP A 45 -22.63 22.81 18.76
C ASP A 45 -23.81 22.60 19.72
N PHE A 46 -24.32 23.69 20.28
CA PHE A 46 -25.45 23.68 21.20
C PHE A 46 -26.65 24.34 20.55
N LYS A 47 -27.79 23.64 20.53
CA LYS A 47 -29.06 24.13 20.00
C LYS A 47 -30.13 24.04 21.08
N GLU A 48 -30.84 25.14 21.28
CA GLU A 48 -31.99 25.19 22.20
C GLU A 48 -33.09 24.21 21.77
N LYS A 49 -33.36 24.12 20.46
CA LYS A 49 -34.38 23.24 19.86
C LYS A 49 -33.87 22.61 18.56
N TRP A 50 -34.57 21.59 18.08
CA TRP A 50 -34.33 21.06 16.74
C TRP A 50 -34.48 22.14 15.66
N ILE A 51 -33.52 22.15 14.74
CA ILE A 51 -33.51 23.08 13.61
C ILE A 51 -34.13 22.43 12.37
N GLU A 52 -34.41 23.25 11.36
CA GLU A 52 -34.92 22.79 10.07
C GLU A 52 -33.97 21.74 9.44
N PRO A 53 -34.50 20.66 8.82
CA PRO A 53 -33.67 19.58 8.24
C PRO A 53 -32.56 20.05 7.30
N THR A 54 -32.80 21.08 6.49
CA THR A 54 -31.80 21.59 5.54
C THR A 54 -30.66 22.33 6.24
N LYS A 55 -30.97 23.07 7.31
CA LYS A 55 -29.98 23.74 8.17
C LYS A 55 -29.17 22.70 8.96
N LEU A 56 -29.85 21.68 9.47
CA LEU A 56 -29.21 20.54 10.13
C LEU A 56 -28.21 19.85 9.20
N VAL A 57 -28.60 19.55 7.95
CA VAL A 57 -27.69 18.96 6.96
C VAL A 57 -26.46 19.85 6.74
N LYS A 58 -26.65 21.16 6.64
CA LYS A 58 -25.54 22.10 6.46
C LYS A 58 -24.54 22.02 7.63
N GLU A 59 -25.04 21.98 8.86
CA GLU A 59 -24.22 21.81 10.07
C GLU A 59 -23.54 20.45 10.12
N MET A 60 -24.26 19.36 9.80
CA MET A 60 -23.69 18.01 9.74
C MET A 60 -22.56 17.90 8.73
N LEU A 61 -22.72 18.46 7.52
CA LEU A 61 -21.68 18.46 6.49
C LEU A 61 -20.46 19.26 6.95
N ALA A 62 -20.67 20.43 7.55
CA ALA A 62 -19.60 21.26 8.08
C ALA A 62 -18.81 20.56 9.19
N ILE A 63 -19.50 19.92 10.13
CA ILE A 63 -18.86 19.17 11.22
C ILE A 63 -18.13 17.96 10.66
N ALA A 64 -18.74 17.19 9.75
CA ALA A 64 -18.12 16.01 9.16
C ALA A 64 -16.83 16.34 8.40
N ASN A 65 -16.82 17.42 7.62
CA ASN A 65 -15.64 17.87 6.88
C ASN A 65 -14.54 18.48 7.77
N SER A 66 -14.90 18.96 8.96
CA SER A 66 -13.96 19.54 9.94
C SER A 66 -13.44 18.54 10.97
N GLY A 67 -13.76 17.24 10.83
CA GLY A 67 -13.22 16.18 11.68
C GLY A 67 -14.19 15.57 12.69
N GLY A 68 -15.49 15.66 12.41
CA GLY A 68 -16.52 15.10 13.28
C GLY A 68 -16.82 15.98 14.49
N GLY A 69 -17.81 15.55 15.26
CA GLY A 69 -18.29 16.34 16.39
C GLY A 69 -19.67 15.96 16.89
N ILE A 70 -20.20 16.81 17.75
CA ILE A 70 -21.49 16.59 18.41
C ILE A 70 -22.35 17.84 18.29
N ILE A 71 -23.64 17.63 18.05
CA ILE A 71 -24.69 18.63 18.20
C ILE A 71 -25.58 18.21 19.38
N ILE A 72 -25.74 19.09 20.36
CA ILE A 72 -26.57 18.86 21.55
C ILE A 72 -27.81 19.72 21.45
N PHE A 73 -28.98 19.08 21.48
CA PHE A 73 -30.29 19.72 21.47
C PHE A 73 -30.87 19.81 22.88
N GLY A 74 -31.47 20.95 23.21
CA GLY A 74 -32.01 21.28 24.52
C GLY A 74 -31.08 22.14 25.38
N VAL A 75 -29.99 22.64 24.80
CA VAL A 75 -29.00 23.48 25.49
C VAL A 75 -28.77 24.76 24.69
N LYS A 76 -28.77 25.92 25.35
CA LYS A 76 -28.51 27.21 24.73
C LYS A 76 -27.28 27.86 25.36
N GLU A 77 -26.30 28.21 24.53
CA GLU A 77 -25.20 29.08 24.94
C GLU A 77 -25.68 30.55 24.85
N LYS A 78 -25.59 31.28 25.95
CA LYS A 78 -25.89 32.72 26.02
C LYS A 78 -24.66 33.54 25.65
N GLU A 79 -24.86 34.83 25.36
CA GLU A 79 -23.78 35.76 24.96
C GLU A 79 -22.68 35.91 26.03
N ASP A 80 -23.00 35.66 27.30
CA ASP A 80 -22.07 35.67 28.43
C ASP A 80 -21.30 34.35 28.62
N LYS A 81 -21.44 33.41 27.67
CA LYS A 81 -20.91 32.02 27.73
C LYS A 81 -21.48 31.18 28.87
N SER A 82 -22.56 31.65 29.52
CA SER A 82 -23.36 30.79 30.39
C SER A 82 -24.32 29.96 29.54
N PHE A 83 -24.81 28.86 30.10
CA PHE A 83 -25.66 27.93 29.39
C PHE A 83 -27.03 27.84 30.06
N SER A 84 -28.10 27.76 29.25
CA SER A 84 -29.40 27.28 29.71
C SER A 84 -29.63 25.85 29.22
N TYR A 85 -30.32 25.08 30.05
CA TYR A 85 -30.54 23.65 29.88
C TYR A 85 -32.04 23.34 29.88
N ASP A 86 -32.83 24.20 29.21
CA ASP A 86 -34.30 24.13 29.23
C ASP A 86 -34.86 22.84 28.57
N GLY A 87 -34.01 22.08 27.86
CA GLY A 87 -34.40 20.83 27.21
C GLY A 87 -35.22 21.06 25.94
N ILE A 88 -35.52 19.97 25.24
CA ILE A 88 -36.46 19.95 24.13
C ILE A 88 -37.85 19.49 24.60
N GLU A 89 -38.90 20.04 23.99
CA GLU A 89 -40.30 19.67 24.29
C GLU A 89 -40.57 18.18 24.02
N GLU A 90 -40.11 17.71 22.85
CA GLU A 90 -40.30 16.34 22.38
C GLU A 90 -39.01 15.77 21.77
N ILE A 91 -38.80 14.48 21.99
CA ILE A 91 -37.75 13.71 21.32
C ILE A 91 -38.21 13.47 19.88
N VAL A 92 -37.36 13.83 18.93
CA VAL A 92 -37.62 13.57 17.52
C VAL A 92 -37.19 12.14 17.20
N ASP A 93 -38.10 11.38 16.59
CA ASP A 93 -37.83 10.00 16.20
C ASP A 93 -36.66 9.89 15.21
N LYS A 94 -35.79 8.88 15.42
CA LYS A 94 -34.56 8.68 14.64
C LYS A 94 -34.85 8.33 13.18
N ALA A 95 -35.92 7.59 12.90
CA ALA A 95 -36.31 7.25 11.54
C ALA A 95 -36.87 8.48 10.81
N LYS A 96 -37.60 9.36 11.52
CA LYS A 96 -38.01 10.66 10.99
C LYS A 96 -36.80 11.50 10.60
N ILE A 97 -35.83 11.68 11.51
CA ILE A 97 -34.59 12.43 11.23
C ILE A 97 -33.89 11.86 10.00
N SER A 98 -33.69 10.54 9.95
CA SER A 98 -33.04 9.86 8.83
C SER A 98 -33.77 10.09 7.50
N ASN A 99 -35.10 9.97 7.50
CA ASN A 99 -35.91 10.20 6.30
C ASN A 99 -35.86 11.65 5.79
N ASP A 100 -35.79 12.61 6.70
CA ASP A 100 -35.74 14.04 6.36
C ASP A 100 -34.39 14.42 5.73
N ILE A 101 -33.29 13.79 6.16
CA ILE A 101 -31.94 14.16 5.71
C ILE A 101 -31.32 13.24 4.65
N LYS A 102 -31.76 11.98 4.50
CA LYS A 102 -31.14 10.96 3.60
C LYS A 102 -30.95 11.40 2.16
N ASN A 103 -31.79 12.31 1.69
CA ASN A 103 -31.77 12.80 0.32
C ASN A 103 -30.72 13.89 0.08
N TYR A 104 -30.12 14.43 1.14
CA TYR A 104 -29.19 15.56 1.08
C TYR A 104 -27.75 15.17 1.43
N ILE A 105 -27.52 14.01 2.07
CA ILE A 105 -26.21 13.55 2.55
C ILE A 105 -25.84 12.18 1.97
N SER A 106 -24.53 11.89 1.94
CA SER A 106 -24.01 10.57 1.54
C SER A 106 -24.32 9.49 2.58
N THR A 107 -24.53 8.25 2.11
CA THR A 107 -24.64 7.05 2.96
C THR A 107 -23.35 6.73 3.71
N GLU A 108 -22.23 7.30 3.27
CA GLU A 108 -20.93 7.20 3.94
C GLU A 108 -20.79 8.15 5.14
N LEU A 109 -21.63 9.19 5.24
CA LEU A 109 -21.66 10.04 6.41
C LEU A 109 -22.35 9.30 7.55
N LYS A 110 -21.56 8.83 8.52
CA LYS A 110 -22.07 8.10 9.68
C LYS A 110 -22.40 9.05 10.81
N TYR A 111 -23.61 8.93 11.34
CA TYR A 111 -24.07 9.68 12.50
C TYR A 111 -24.94 8.80 13.40
N GLU A 112 -25.02 9.15 14.68
CA GLU A 112 -25.83 8.47 15.68
C GLU A 112 -26.60 9.51 16.50
N VAL A 113 -27.84 9.19 16.87
CA VAL A 113 -28.68 10.05 17.71
C VAL A 113 -28.94 9.34 19.03
N TYR A 114 -28.66 10.03 20.13
CA TYR A 114 -28.84 9.58 21.49
C TYR A 114 -29.94 10.39 22.17
N ASP A 115 -30.82 9.70 22.87
CA ASP A 115 -31.95 10.29 23.57
C ASP A 115 -31.68 10.23 25.07
N PHE A 116 -31.78 11.38 25.74
CA PHE A 116 -31.56 11.51 27.17
C PHE A 116 -32.83 12.01 27.82
N VAL A 117 -33.40 11.17 28.68
CA VAL A 117 -34.56 11.48 29.51
C VAL A 117 -34.19 11.22 30.97
N TYR A 118 -34.34 12.25 31.80
CA TYR A 118 -33.97 12.24 33.20
C TYR A 118 -35.23 12.32 34.07
N ASP A 119 -35.86 11.16 34.28
CA ASP A 119 -37.12 11.05 35.05
C ASP A 119 -36.93 10.60 36.51
N SER A 120 -35.72 10.16 36.89
CA SER A 120 -35.46 9.63 38.24
C SER A 120 -35.05 10.73 39.24
N SER A 121 -35.31 10.46 40.53
CA SER A 121 -34.90 11.29 41.66
C SER A 121 -33.38 11.44 41.80
N GLU A 122 -32.60 10.59 41.12
CA GLU A 122 -31.13 10.70 41.08
C GLU A 122 -30.65 11.87 40.20
N TYR A 123 -31.56 12.46 39.41
CA TYR A 123 -31.25 13.49 38.43
C TYR A 123 -31.91 14.84 38.70
N GLU A 124 -32.08 15.22 39.97
CA GLU A 124 -32.89 16.38 40.43
C GLU A 124 -32.71 17.69 39.62
N LYS A 125 -31.49 18.02 39.19
CA LYS A 125 -31.19 19.26 38.44
C LYS A 125 -31.76 19.32 37.01
N LEU A 126 -31.95 18.17 36.35
CA LEU A 126 -32.41 18.09 34.96
C LEU A 126 -33.74 17.32 34.84
N GLN A 127 -34.44 17.18 35.96
CA GLN A 127 -35.64 16.38 36.06
C GLN A 127 -36.72 16.89 35.10
N ASN A 128 -37.37 15.97 34.37
CA ASN A 128 -38.39 16.26 33.35
C ASN A 128 -37.88 16.99 32.09
N HIS A 129 -36.58 17.25 31.95
CA HIS A 129 -36.02 17.75 30.71
C HIS A 129 -35.56 16.61 29.81
N LYS A 130 -35.82 16.77 28.51
CA LYS A 130 -35.37 15.85 27.46
C LYS A 130 -34.24 16.51 26.70
N TYR A 131 -33.25 15.73 26.30
CA TYR A 131 -32.16 16.18 25.45
C TYR A 131 -31.91 15.15 24.37
N GLN A 132 -31.43 15.61 23.23
CA GLN A 132 -30.93 14.73 22.19
C GLN A 132 -29.52 15.14 21.79
N MET A 133 -28.69 14.15 21.49
CA MET A 133 -27.32 14.37 21.07
C MET A 133 -27.11 13.66 19.74
N MET A 134 -26.73 14.42 18.73
CA MET A 134 -26.31 13.88 17.44
C MET A 134 -24.79 13.82 17.40
N VAL A 135 -24.24 12.63 17.29
CA VAL A 135 -22.81 12.39 17.11
C VAL A 135 -22.55 12.19 15.62
N ILE A 136 -21.77 13.10 15.02
CA ILE A 136 -21.29 12.99 13.65
C ILE A 136 -19.88 12.40 13.70
N LYS A 137 -19.69 11.21 13.11
CA LYS A 137 -18.41 10.50 13.18
C LYS A 137 -17.38 11.16 12.27
N ASP A 138 -16.14 11.22 12.74
CA ASP A 138 -15.02 11.54 11.87
C ASP A 138 -14.78 10.38 10.91
N CYS A 139 -15.01 10.63 9.63
CA CYS A 139 -14.93 9.65 8.56
C CYS A 139 -13.94 10.12 7.50
N PRO A 140 -12.65 10.26 7.85
CA PRO A 140 -11.71 11.00 7.01
C PRO A 140 -11.39 10.28 5.69
N ARG A 141 -11.70 8.99 5.54
CA ARG A 141 -11.60 8.27 4.26
C ARG A 141 -12.65 8.71 3.22
N PHE A 142 -13.75 9.31 3.66
CA PHE A 142 -14.90 9.63 2.81
C PHE A 142 -15.10 11.13 2.58
N ILE A 143 -14.32 11.99 3.24
CA ILE A 143 -14.32 13.43 2.98
C ILE A 143 -13.69 13.73 1.60
N PRO A 144 -14.04 14.85 0.94
CA PRO A 144 -15.07 15.81 1.32
C PRO A 144 -16.50 15.28 1.14
N PHE A 145 -17.35 15.49 2.14
CA PHE A 145 -18.79 15.34 2.02
C PHE A 145 -19.40 16.57 1.37
N MET A 146 -20.28 16.34 0.40
CA MET A 146 -21.00 17.36 -0.35
C MET A 146 -22.51 17.21 -0.16
N SER A 147 -23.22 18.33 -0.30
CA SER A 147 -24.68 18.34 -0.39
C SER A 147 -25.17 17.69 -1.69
N MET A 148 -26.05 16.70 -1.58
CA MET A 148 -26.56 15.96 -2.75
C MET A 148 -27.75 16.65 -3.44
N LYS A 149 -28.49 17.48 -2.71
CA LYS A 149 -29.66 18.21 -3.22
C LYS A 149 -29.63 19.67 -2.82
N GLU A 150 -30.29 20.48 -3.64
CA GLU A 150 -30.48 21.90 -3.40
C GLU A 150 -31.75 22.14 -2.55
N SER A 151 -31.70 23.17 -1.73
CA SER A 151 -32.82 23.71 -0.96
C SER A 151 -32.61 25.19 -0.69
N THR A 152 -33.54 25.83 0.00
CA THR A 152 -33.47 27.23 0.41
C THR A 152 -32.19 27.58 1.17
N ASN A 153 -31.71 26.70 2.05
CA ASN A 153 -30.55 26.96 2.92
C ASN A 153 -29.32 26.11 2.57
N LEU A 154 -29.39 25.30 1.50
CA LEU A 154 -28.35 24.35 1.10
C LEU A 154 -28.20 24.36 -0.42
N LYS A 155 -27.04 24.77 -0.91
CA LYS A 155 -26.74 24.68 -2.35
C LYS A 155 -26.24 23.29 -2.67
N LYS A 156 -26.58 22.74 -3.85
CA LYS A 156 -26.11 21.42 -4.30
C LYS A 156 -24.62 21.40 -4.63
N ASN A 157 -23.96 20.26 -4.41
CA ASN A 157 -22.54 20.00 -4.70
C ASN A 157 -21.58 21.00 -4.02
N ARG A 158 -21.96 21.52 -2.85
CA ARG A 158 -21.11 22.41 -2.06
C ARG A 158 -20.51 21.67 -0.88
N ILE A 159 -19.25 21.99 -0.60
CA ILE A 159 -18.52 21.55 0.57
C ILE A 159 -18.68 22.65 1.61
N TYR A 160 -19.20 22.29 2.78
CA TYR A 160 -19.32 23.17 3.92
C TYR A 160 -18.30 22.78 4.96
N ILE A 161 -17.78 23.76 5.70
CA ILE A 161 -16.83 23.56 6.80
C ILE A 161 -17.21 24.42 8.00
N ARG A 162 -16.68 24.05 9.17
CA ARG A 162 -16.82 24.82 10.40
C ARG A 162 -15.69 25.85 10.51
N ARG A 163 -16.03 27.14 10.62
CA ARG A 163 -15.09 28.20 11.04
C ARG A 163 -15.49 28.71 12.42
N GLY A 164 -14.87 28.15 13.46
CA GLY A 164 -15.28 28.43 14.85
C GLY A 164 -16.74 28.05 15.09
N THR A 165 -17.61 29.05 15.28
CA THR A 165 -19.06 28.87 15.48
C THR A 165 -19.90 29.15 14.24
N SER A 166 -19.30 29.46 13.07
CA SER A 166 -20.01 29.65 11.80
C SER A 166 -19.86 28.46 10.84
N CYS A 167 -20.86 28.31 9.95
CA CYS A 167 -20.93 27.25 8.94
C CYS A 167 -20.90 27.91 7.56
N GLU A 168 -19.78 27.71 6.86
CA GLU A 168 -19.43 28.44 5.65
C GLU A 168 -19.06 27.50 4.50
N GLU A 169 -19.11 28.01 3.28
CA GLU A 169 -18.63 27.28 2.09
C GLU A 169 -17.09 27.22 2.12
N ALA A 170 -16.54 26.04 1.82
CA ALA A 170 -15.11 25.82 1.87
C ALA A 170 -14.37 26.65 0.80
N THR A 171 -13.28 27.29 1.20
CA THR A 171 -12.34 27.93 0.27
C THR A 171 -11.48 26.89 -0.43
N SER A 172 -10.74 27.31 -1.47
CA SER A 172 -9.81 26.42 -2.17
C SER A 172 -8.71 25.86 -1.24
N GLU A 173 -8.26 26.65 -0.27
CA GLU A 173 -7.25 26.24 0.71
C GLU A 173 -7.82 25.16 1.65
N GLU A 174 -9.02 25.39 2.16
CA GLU A 174 -9.71 24.44 3.05
C GLU A 174 -10.03 23.13 2.33
N ILE A 175 -10.43 23.19 1.06
CA ILE A 175 -10.62 21.99 0.23
C ILE A 175 -9.30 21.21 0.08
N THR A 176 -8.18 21.91 -0.10
CA THR A 176 -6.86 21.28 -0.20
C THR A 176 -6.52 20.56 1.11
N ASP A 177 -6.79 21.16 2.25
CA ASP A 177 -6.53 20.55 3.55
C ASP A 177 -7.46 19.36 3.84
N ILE A 178 -8.72 19.41 3.40
CA ILE A 178 -9.64 18.28 3.46
C ILE A 178 -9.12 17.12 2.61
N ILE A 179 -8.63 17.39 1.39
CA ILE A 179 -8.07 16.37 0.51
C ILE A 179 -6.80 15.77 1.13
N LYS A 180 -5.90 16.59 1.67
CA LYS A 180 -4.72 16.10 2.42
C LYS A 180 -5.13 15.23 3.60
N ARG A 181 -6.12 15.65 4.39
CA ARG A 181 -6.65 14.84 5.50
C ARG A 181 -7.20 13.51 5.03
N ARG A 182 -7.90 13.48 3.90
CA ARG A 182 -8.39 12.25 3.29
C ARG A 182 -7.24 11.34 2.86
N MET A 183 -6.27 11.91 2.15
CA MET A 183 -5.05 11.21 1.77
C MET A 183 -4.35 10.64 2.99
N ASN A 184 -4.22 11.41 4.07
CA ASN A 184 -3.64 10.96 5.34
C ASN A 184 -4.50 9.92 6.07
N ALA A 185 -5.78 9.76 5.75
CA ALA A 185 -6.59 8.69 6.35
C ALA A 185 -6.56 7.39 5.52
N GLU A 186 -6.44 7.52 4.20
CA GLU A 186 -6.22 6.37 3.32
C GLU A 186 -4.74 5.91 3.36
N TYR A 187 -3.83 6.84 3.57
CA TYR A 187 -2.36 6.73 3.57
C TYR A 187 -1.77 7.61 4.70
N PRO A 188 -1.81 7.16 5.97
CA PRO A 188 -1.34 7.95 7.12
C PRO A 188 0.05 8.52 6.98
N ASP A 189 0.16 9.82 7.31
CA ASP A 189 1.41 10.56 7.53
C ASP A 189 2.20 10.05 8.75
N SER A 190 2.19 8.74 9.03
CA SER A 190 3.43 8.00 9.30
C SER A 190 4.34 8.00 8.04
N GLY A 191 4.47 9.18 7.45
CA GLY A 191 4.46 9.48 6.02
C GLY A 191 4.67 10.98 5.76
N LYS A 192 5.37 11.70 6.67
CA LYS A 192 6.36 12.67 6.15
C LYS A 192 7.12 11.93 5.06
N THR A 193 7.40 12.54 3.90
CA THR A 193 8.22 11.95 2.82
C THR A 193 9.20 10.95 3.41
N LEU A 194 8.86 9.65 3.36
CA LEU A 194 9.57 8.66 4.16
C LEU A 194 10.99 8.65 3.62
N ASN A 195 11.96 8.95 4.49
CA ASN A 195 13.34 8.63 4.15
C ASN A 195 13.39 7.12 3.89
N LEU A 196 14.20 6.69 2.93
CA LEU A 196 14.34 5.29 2.52
C LEU A 196 14.52 4.34 3.72
N ASP A 197 15.18 4.82 4.78
CA ASP A 197 15.42 4.09 6.02
C ASP A 197 14.13 3.76 6.80
N GLU A 198 13.15 4.67 6.82
CA GLU A 198 11.86 4.45 7.50
C GLU A 198 10.95 3.51 6.68
N HIS A 199 11.02 3.58 5.34
CA HIS A 199 10.41 2.56 4.47
C HIS A 199 10.94 1.16 4.79
N LEU A 200 12.25 1.04 4.95
CA LEU A 200 12.89 -0.23 5.29
C LEU A 200 12.49 -0.72 6.69
N GLU A 201 12.30 0.16 7.67
CA GLU A 201 11.83 -0.21 9.01
C GLU A 201 10.36 -0.67 9.04
N GLN A 202 9.47 0.05 8.36
CA GLN A 202 8.06 -0.34 8.26
C GLN A 202 7.92 -1.67 7.51
N LEU A 203 8.69 -1.86 6.43
CA LEU A 203 8.77 -3.12 5.70
C LEU A 203 9.28 -4.25 6.60
N LYS A 204 10.38 -4.04 7.35
CA LYS A 204 10.88 -5.02 8.34
C LYS A 204 9.83 -5.39 9.38
N THR A 205 9.03 -4.42 9.83
CA THR A 205 7.95 -4.62 10.82
C THR A 205 6.76 -5.38 10.23
N LEU A 206 6.40 -5.11 8.97
CA LEU A 206 5.36 -5.87 8.26
C LEU A 206 5.81 -7.32 8.03
N TYR A 207 7.04 -7.53 7.55
CA TYR A 207 7.63 -8.86 7.38
C TYR A 207 7.88 -9.60 8.70
N SER A 208 7.91 -8.93 9.85
CA SER A 208 7.96 -9.59 11.17
C SER A 208 6.58 -10.00 11.68
N LYS A 209 5.50 -9.34 11.22
CA LYS A 209 4.10 -9.62 11.59
C LYS A 209 3.37 -10.57 10.64
N ILE A 210 3.88 -10.79 9.44
CA ILE A 210 3.49 -11.94 8.63
C ILE A 210 3.90 -13.17 9.43
N SER A 211 2.94 -13.83 10.09
CA SER A 211 3.13 -15.20 10.55
C SER A 211 3.64 -15.99 9.35
N PRO A 212 4.63 -16.89 9.50
CA PRO A 212 5.11 -17.69 8.39
C PRO A 212 3.98 -18.63 7.96
N THR A 213 3.02 -18.12 7.18
CA THR A 213 2.26 -18.93 6.25
C THR A 213 3.27 -19.35 5.21
N ASN A 214 3.94 -20.44 5.56
CA ASN A 214 4.64 -21.35 4.67
C ASN A 214 3.63 -21.84 3.63
N GLU A 215 3.22 -20.99 2.70
CA GLU A 215 2.81 -21.49 1.39
C GLU A 215 4.11 -21.72 0.62
N TYR A 216 4.61 -22.94 0.81
CA TYR A 216 5.73 -23.50 0.08
C TYR A 216 5.43 -23.44 -1.43
N TYR A 217 6.00 -22.48 -2.13
CA TYR A 217 6.33 -22.69 -3.53
C TYR A 217 7.52 -23.66 -3.58
N GLN A 218 7.21 -24.93 -3.73
CA GLN A 218 8.20 -25.95 -4.07
C GLN A 218 8.78 -25.61 -5.46
N GLY A 219 9.98 -25.05 -5.52
CA GLY A 219 10.69 -25.03 -6.81
C GLY A 219 11.81 -24.03 -7.05
N GLY A 220 12.67 -23.76 -6.08
CA GLY A 220 13.97 -23.12 -6.34
C GLY A 220 14.00 -21.60 -6.17
N ILE A 221 15.15 -21.09 -5.71
CA ILE A 221 15.46 -19.69 -5.37
C ILE A 221 14.83 -19.19 -4.05
N GLY A 222 13.58 -19.54 -3.73
CA GLY A 222 12.90 -19.08 -2.49
C GLY A 222 13.61 -19.48 -1.19
N ASN A 223 14.23 -20.66 -1.13
CA ASN A 223 14.89 -21.17 0.08
C ASN A 223 16.23 -20.44 0.38
N SER A 224 16.92 -19.93 -0.66
CA SER A 224 18.12 -19.13 -0.47
C SER A 224 17.77 -17.69 -0.08
N LEU A 225 16.68 -17.13 -0.64
CA LEU A 225 16.15 -15.82 -0.23
C LEU A 225 15.65 -15.83 1.22
N LEU A 226 14.95 -16.89 1.65
CA LEU A 226 14.48 -17.03 3.03
C LEU A 226 15.64 -17.07 4.03
N LYS A 227 16.70 -17.83 3.75
CA LYS A 227 17.93 -17.83 4.56
C LYS A 227 18.58 -16.44 4.63
N LEU A 228 18.63 -15.72 3.51
CA LEU A 228 19.11 -14.34 3.45
C LEU A 228 18.23 -13.41 4.32
N THR A 229 16.90 -13.57 4.32
CA THR A 229 15.99 -12.73 5.11
C THR A 229 16.05 -13.02 6.63
N GLU A 230 16.23 -14.27 7.04
CA GLU A 230 16.44 -14.64 8.45
C GLU A 230 17.76 -14.04 8.98
N VAL A 231 18.80 -14.10 8.16
CA VAL A 231 20.10 -13.52 8.48
C VAL A 231 20.04 -11.99 8.55
N ILE A 232 19.34 -11.34 7.60
CA ILE A 232 19.14 -9.88 7.63
C ILE A 232 18.34 -9.45 8.86
N LYS A 233 17.36 -10.26 9.30
CA LYS A 233 16.63 -10.05 10.57
C LYS A 233 17.57 -10.18 11.78
N ALA A 234 18.44 -11.19 11.81
CA ALA A 234 19.40 -11.39 12.91
C ALA A 234 20.43 -10.25 13.03
N VAL A 235 20.91 -9.72 11.90
CA VAL A 235 21.83 -8.56 11.87
C VAL A 235 21.11 -7.27 12.26
N SER A 236 19.85 -7.10 11.88
CA SER A 236 19.03 -5.92 12.23
C SER A 236 18.58 -5.89 13.69
N ALA A 237 18.54 -7.04 14.36
CA ALA A 237 18.11 -7.19 15.76
C ALA A 237 19.23 -6.93 16.79
N GLY A 238 20.44 -6.57 16.36
CA GLY A 238 21.53 -6.17 17.25
C GLY A 238 22.21 -7.32 18.01
N GLU A 239 21.99 -8.58 17.64
CA GLU A 239 22.53 -9.73 18.39
C GLU A 239 23.98 -10.10 18.07
N TRP A 240 24.61 -9.46 17.09
CA TRP A 240 26.04 -9.65 16.81
C TRP A 240 26.72 -8.31 16.54
N ILE A 241 27.36 -7.78 17.59
CA ILE A 241 28.38 -6.74 17.44
C ILE A 241 29.59 -7.44 16.82
N SER A 242 29.75 -7.40 15.51
CA SER A 242 31.09 -7.50 14.94
C SER A 242 31.71 -6.12 15.10
N GLU A 243 32.67 -6.05 16.01
CA GLU A 243 33.66 -4.97 16.09
C GLU A 243 34.10 -4.57 14.67
N ASP A 244 34.22 -3.27 14.41
CA ASP A 244 34.53 -2.67 13.11
C ASP A 244 35.79 -3.31 12.49
N THR A 245 35.58 -4.37 11.73
CA THR A 245 36.62 -5.19 11.10
C THR A 245 36.64 -4.95 9.59
N GLY A 246 35.91 -3.94 9.08
CA GLY A 246 35.87 -3.60 7.65
C GLY A 246 35.19 -4.65 6.76
N VAL A 247 34.43 -5.59 7.33
CA VAL A 247 33.78 -6.68 6.61
C VAL A 247 32.43 -6.20 6.05
N LYS A 248 32.23 -6.26 4.74
CA LYS A 248 31.01 -5.73 4.09
C LYS A 248 29.83 -6.66 4.36
N SER A 249 28.60 -6.14 4.51
CA SER A 249 27.39 -6.94 4.81
C SER A 249 27.17 -8.14 3.86
N ARG A 250 27.59 -8.02 2.60
CA ARG A 250 27.56 -9.10 1.60
C ARG A 250 28.48 -10.29 1.92
N ASP A 251 29.55 -10.05 2.67
CA ASP A 251 30.56 -11.05 3.03
C ASP A 251 30.03 -11.92 4.19
N ILE A 252 29.34 -11.27 5.13
CA ILE A 252 28.60 -11.92 6.23
C ILE A 252 27.45 -12.79 5.69
N LEU A 253 26.67 -12.24 4.76
CA LEU A 253 25.57 -12.98 4.11
C LEU A 253 26.05 -14.20 3.31
N ALA A 254 27.24 -14.13 2.69
CA ALA A 254 27.82 -15.22 1.91
C ALA A 254 28.23 -16.39 2.81
N GLU A 255 28.83 -16.08 3.95
CA GLU A 255 29.21 -17.07 4.95
C GLU A 255 27.99 -17.78 5.54
N GLN A 256 26.90 -17.05 5.79
CA GLN A 256 25.70 -17.58 6.44
C GLN A 256 24.74 -18.31 5.50
N SER A 257 24.61 -17.87 4.24
CA SER A 257 23.77 -18.57 3.25
C SER A 257 24.47 -19.78 2.60
N GLY A 258 25.80 -19.87 2.73
CA GLY A 258 26.62 -20.83 1.99
C GLY A 258 26.74 -20.49 0.49
N GLU A 259 26.26 -19.32 0.08
CA GLU A 259 26.28 -18.85 -1.31
C GLU A 259 27.49 -17.93 -1.54
N SER A 260 27.96 -17.89 -2.78
CA SER A 260 29.05 -16.97 -3.12
C SER A 260 28.61 -15.51 -2.96
N ARG A 261 29.54 -14.62 -2.58
CA ARG A 261 29.34 -13.15 -2.55
C ARG A 261 28.79 -12.61 -3.86
N GLU A 262 29.15 -13.26 -4.98
CA GLU A 262 28.67 -12.91 -6.31
C GLU A 262 27.21 -13.29 -6.51
N THR A 263 26.77 -14.44 -5.97
CA THR A 263 25.37 -14.85 -6.01
C THR A 263 24.50 -13.86 -5.23
N ILE A 264 24.93 -13.46 -4.04
CA ILE A 264 24.21 -12.47 -3.21
C ILE A 264 24.09 -11.13 -3.93
N ARG A 265 25.18 -10.66 -4.56
CA ARG A 265 25.14 -9.43 -5.35
C ARG A 265 24.11 -9.53 -6.47
N ARG A 266 24.01 -10.67 -7.15
CA ARG A 266 23.00 -10.90 -8.19
C ARG A 266 21.58 -10.85 -7.63
N TYR A 267 21.31 -11.47 -6.49
CA TYR A 267 19.97 -11.42 -5.87
C TYR A 267 19.57 -10.01 -5.47
N ILE A 268 20.46 -9.26 -4.82
CA ILE A 268 20.23 -7.84 -4.51
C ILE A 268 19.95 -7.08 -5.81
N ARG A 269 20.63 -7.44 -6.89
CA ARG A 269 20.49 -6.71 -8.14
C ARG A 269 19.15 -6.97 -8.85
N LEU A 270 18.54 -8.14 -8.68
CA LEU A 270 17.23 -8.44 -9.26
C LEU A 270 16.08 -7.61 -8.67
N THR A 271 16.24 -7.04 -7.46
CA THR A 271 15.19 -6.18 -6.87
C THR A 271 14.99 -4.87 -7.64
N GLU A 272 15.93 -4.53 -8.53
CA GLU A 272 15.85 -3.38 -9.42
C GLU A 272 15.06 -3.67 -10.72
N LEU A 273 14.53 -4.89 -10.90
CA LEU A 273 13.65 -5.20 -12.02
C LEU A 273 12.22 -4.68 -11.80
N ILE A 274 11.49 -4.41 -12.87
CA ILE A 274 10.04 -4.24 -12.82
C ILE A 274 9.36 -5.58 -12.44
N PRO A 275 8.18 -5.56 -11.78
CA PRO A 275 7.50 -6.77 -11.33
C PRO A 275 7.31 -7.82 -12.43
N GLU A 276 7.00 -7.40 -13.64
CA GLU A 276 6.70 -8.24 -14.79
C GLU A 276 7.95 -9.03 -15.24
N ILE A 277 9.09 -8.36 -15.38
CA ILE A 277 10.36 -9.05 -15.72
C ILE A 277 10.81 -9.94 -14.56
N LEU A 278 10.59 -9.53 -13.30
CA LEU A 278 10.93 -10.34 -12.14
C LEU A 278 10.10 -11.64 -12.11
N GLU A 279 8.81 -11.56 -12.40
CA GLU A 279 7.93 -12.73 -12.53
C GLU A 279 8.41 -13.67 -13.63
N MET A 280 8.87 -13.15 -14.78
CA MET A 280 9.47 -13.98 -15.83
C MET A 280 10.76 -14.71 -15.38
N VAL A 281 11.50 -14.16 -14.42
CA VAL A 281 12.68 -14.82 -13.83
C VAL A 281 12.26 -15.92 -12.87
N ASP A 282 11.25 -15.68 -12.04
CA ASP A 282 10.68 -16.65 -11.11
C ASP A 282 10.05 -17.85 -11.86
N ASP A 283 9.37 -17.57 -12.96
CA ASP A 283 8.84 -18.56 -13.92
C ASP A 283 9.92 -19.30 -14.71
N LYS A 284 11.21 -18.95 -14.55
CA LYS A 284 12.37 -19.49 -15.28
C LYS A 284 12.31 -19.24 -16.80
N LYS A 285 11.46 -18.30 -17.26
CA LYS A 285 11.43 -17.84 -18.66
C LYS A 285 12.68 -17.02 -18.99
N ILE A 286 13.18 -16.25 -18.01
CA ILE A 286 14.45 -15.52 -18.10
C ILE A 286 15.44 -16.11 -17.09
N SER A 287 16.63 -16.49 -17.57
CA SER A 287 17.68 -16.95 -16.67
C SER A 287 18.30 -15.80 -15.87
N MET A 288 18.79 -16.11 -14.66
CA MET A 288 19.38 -15.15 -13.71
C MET A 288 20.42 -14.20 -14.33
N ARG A 289 21.26 -14.67 -15.25
CA ARG A 289 22.34 -13.87 -15.82
C ARG A 289 21.84 -12.72 -16.70
N PRO A 290 20.99 -12.94 -17.72
CA PRO A 290 20.34 -11.87 -18.44
C PRO A 290 19.53 -10.95 -17.52
N ALA A 291 18.77 -11.50 -16.57
CA ALA A 291 17.99 -10.70 -15.63
C ALA A 291 18.83 -9.70 -14.84
N VAL A 292 20.02 -10.10 -14.38
CA VAL A 292 20.96 -9.21 -13.72
C VAL A 292 21.43 -8.09 -14.64
N GLU A 293 21.68 -8.34 -15.92
CA GLU A 293 22.02 -7.26 -16.87
C GLU A 293 20.84 -6.31 -17.10
N LEU A 294 19.62 -6.86 -17.20
CA LEU A 294 18.42 -6.07 -17.44
C LEU A 294 18.06 -5.14 -16.29
N SER A 295 18.38 -5.55 -15.06
CA SER A 295 18.18 -4.71 -13.88
C SER A 295 18.99 -3.40 -13.87
N TYR A 296 19.97 -3.25 -14.78
CA TYR A 296 20.75 -2.01 -14.95
C TYR A 296 20.08 -0.97 -15.81
N LEU A 297 18.96 -1.30 -16.46
CA LEU A 297 18.18 -0.35 -17.22
C LEU A 297 17.31 0.51 -16.29
N PRO A 298 17.07 1.79 -16.64
CA PRO A 298 15.97 2.58 -16.10
C PRO A 298 14.63 1.85 -16.23
N LYS A 299 13.69 2.12 -15.30
CA LYS A 299 12.38 1.45 -15.28
C LYS A 299 11.59 1.64 -16.58
N GLU A 300 11.63 2.84 -17.16
CA GLU A 300 11.01 3.16 -18.45
C GLU A 300 11.54 2.28 -19.59
N GLU A 301 12.86 2.05 -19.65
CA GLU A 301 13.45 1.19 -20.67
C GLU A 301 13.17 -0.30 -20.41
N GLN A 302 12.96 -0.70 -19.15
CA GLN A 302 12.51 -2.05 -18.81
C GLN A 302 11.07 -2.30 -19.28
N GLU A 303 10.19 -1.31 -19.18
CA GLU A 303 8.80 -1.40 -19.67
C GLU A 303 8.77 -1.56 -21.20
N ILE A 304 9.51 -0.72 -21.93
CA ILE A 304 9.63 -0.83 -23.41
C ILE A 304 10.20 -2.20 -23.81
N LEU A 305 11.17 -2.70 -23.05
CA LEU A 305 11.73 -4.03 -23.27
C LEU A 305 10.68 -5.12 -23.05
N TYR A 306 9.90 -5.03 -21.97
CA TYR A 306 8.85 -5.99 -21.68
C TYR A 306 7.79 -6.03 -22.79
N ASP A 307 7.33 -4.87 -23.26
CA ASP A 307 6.37 -4.77 -24.37
C ASP A 307 6.90 -5.42 -25.66
N THR A 308 8.20 -5.26 -25.92
CA THR A 308 8.88 -5.90 -27.07
C THR A 308 8.98 -7.42 -26.88
N MET A 309 9.23 -7.91 -25.67
CA MET A 309 9.24 -9.35 -25.39
C MET A 309 7.88 -10.00 -25.62
N GLU A 310 6.81 -9.33 -25.20
CA GLU A 310 5.43 -9.78 -25.40
C GLU A 310 5.04 -9.76 -26.88
N SER A 311 5.37 -8.68 -27.59
CA SER A 311 5.03 -8.50 -29.00
C SER A 311 5.73 -9.52 -29.91
N GLU A 312 7.01 -9.78 -29.66
CA GLU A 312 7.83 -10.73 -30.45
C GLU A 312 7.81 -12.16 -29.86
N ALA A 313 7.07 -12.38 -28.77
CA ALA A 313 6.99 -13.64 -28.03
C ALA A 313 8.37 -14.27 -27.72
N CYS A 314 9.35 -13.45 -27.35
CA CYS A 314 10.72 -13.91 -27.12
C CYS A 314 11.43 -13.24 -25.94
N THR A 315 12.39 -13.95 -25.33
CA THR A 315 13.22 -13.44 -24.23
C THR A 315 14.67 -13.21 -24.66
N PRO A 316 15.36 -12.18 -24.11
CA PRO A 316 16.74 -11.91 -24.41
C PRO A 316 17.66 -13.00 -23.83
N SER A 317 18.61 -13.43 -24.66
CA SER A 317 19.76 -14.20 -24.19
C SER A 317 20.69 -13.33 -23.33
N HIS A 318 21.64 -13.95 -22.62
CA HIS A 318 22.62 -13.20 -21.84
C HIS A 318 23.43 -12.22 -22.69
N ALA A 319 23.83 -12.62 -23.91
CA ALA A 319 24.58 -11.76 -24.82
C ALA A 319 23.75 -10.55 -25.29
N GLN A 320 22.47 -10.79 -25.59
CA GLN A 320 21.52 -9.72 -25.94
C GLN A 320 21.31 -8.76 -24.76
N ALA A 321 21.14 -9.28 -23.54
CA ALA A 321 20.98 -8.44 -22.35
C ALA A 321 22.21 -7.57 -22.06
N ILE A 322 23.44 -8.07 -22.29
CA ILE A 322 24.67 -7.26 -22.20
C ILE A 322 24.66 -6.13 -23.25
N LYS A 323 24.24 -6.42 -24.49
CA LYS A 323 24.14 -5.40 -25.54
C LYS A 323 23.09 -4.35 -25.19
N ILE A 324 21.90 -4.76 -24.78
CA ILE A 324 20.81 -3.88 -24.36
C ILE A 324 21.30 -2.92 -23.26
N ARG A 325 21.93 -3.45 -22.21
CA ARG A 325 22.52 -2.64 -21.13
C ARG A 325 23.56 -1.65 -21.64
N LYS A 326 24.40 -2.05 -22.60
CA LYS A 326 25.41 -1.16 -23.18
C LYS A 326 24.78 0.01 -23.94
N PHE A 327 23.78 -0.25 -24.78
CA PHE A 327 23.07 0.80 -25.52
C PHE A 327 22.30 1.73 -24.57
N SER A 328 21.71 1.19 -23.51
CA SER A 328 21.09 1.96 -22.41
C SER A 328 22.09 2.90 -21.74
N ALA A 329 23.25 2.37 -21.33
CA ALA A 329 24.31 3.16 -20.69
C ALA A 329 24.89 4.26 -21.60
N GLU A 330 24.85 4.07 -22.93
CA GLU A 330 25.25 5.07 -23.92
C GLU A 330 24.13 6.08 -24.24
N GLY A 331 22.92 5.93 -23.68
CA GLY A 331 21.74 6.76 -23.98
C GLY A 331 21.22 6.58 -25.40
N ARG A 332 21.48 5.42 -26.01
CA ARG A 332 21.18 5.11 -27.41
C ARG A 332 20.19 3.96 -27.55
N LEU A 333 19.58 3.52 -26.44
CA LEU A 333 18.55 2.50 -26.47
C LEU A 333 17.23 3.15 -26.88
N ASN A 334 16.65 2.65 -27.96
CA ASN A 334 15.31 2.98 -28.40
C ASN A 334 14.64 1.70 -28.91
N GLU A 335 13.35 1.76 -29.20
CA GLU A 335 12.54 0.61 -29.61
C GLU A 335 13.10 -0.10 -30.85
N ASP A 336 13.53 0.65 -31.88
CA ASP A 336 14.13 0.08 -33.09
C ASP A 336 15.43 -0.69 -32.81
N VAL A 337 16.31 -0.14 -31.98
CA VAL A 337 17.57 -0.77 -31.58
C VAL A 337 17.29 -2.01 -30.73
N LEU A 338 16.30 -1.94 -29.85
CA LEU A 338 15.89 -3.05 -29.00
C LEU A 338 15.36 -4.21 -29.85
N LEU A 339 14.46 -3.94 -30.79
CA LEU A 339 13.92 -4.90 -31.75
C LEU A 339 15.04 -5.54 -32.58
N SER A 340 15.99 -4.72 -33.05
CA SER A 340 17.16 -5.20 -33.79
C SER A 340 18.03 -6.14 -32.95
N ILE A 341 18.25 -5.86 -31.66
CA ILE A 341 19.03 -6.73 -30.76
C ILE A 341 18.27 -8.03 -30.48
N MET A 342 16.96 -7.94 -30.26
CA MET A 342 16.10 -9.09 -29.96
C MET A 342 15.98 -10.05 -31.15
N SER A 343 16.05 -9.51 -32.38
CA SER A 343 16.03 -10.25 -33.64
C SER A 343 17.38 -10.87 -34.04
N GLU A 344 18.47 -10.58 -33.32
CA GLU A 344 19.77 -11.21 -33.61
C GLU A 344 19.71 -12.73 -33.40
N GLU A 345 20.20 -13.50 -34.38
CA GLU A 345 20.29 -14.96 -34.28
C GLU A 345 21.12 -15.37 -33.06
N LYS A 346 20.52 -16.20 -32.19
CA LYS A 346 21.14 -16.63 -30.94
C LYS A 346 22.29 -17.61 -31.28
N PRO A 347 23.52 -17.44 -30.74
CA PRO A 347 24.66 -18.33 -31.05
C PRO A 347 24.45 -19.80 -30.65
N ASN A 348 23.44 -20.09 -29.82
CA ASN A 348 23.07 -21.44 -29.39
C ASN A 348 22.10 -22.15 -30.37
N GLN A 349 21.68 -21.50 -31.46
CA GLN A 349 20.84 -22.08 -32.52
C GLN A 349 21.66 -22.70 -33.67
N VAL A 350 22.97 -22.87 -33.51
CA VAL A 350 23.73 -23.77 -34.39
C VAL A 350 23.53 -25.19 -33.86
N GLU A 351 22.90 -26.05 -34.65
CA GLU A 351 22.54 -27.42 -34.29
C GLU A 351 23.78 -28.23 -33.83
N GLN A 352 23.98 -28.37 -32.51
CA GLN A 352 25.09 -29.16 -31.96
C GLN A 352 24.70 -30.64 -31.89
N TRP A 353 25.09 -31.41 -32.91
CA TRP A 353 24.95 -32.86 -32.87
C TRP A 353 25.94 -33.47 -31.86
N LYS A 354 25.41 -34.11 -30.79
CA LYS A 354 26.21 -34.74 -29.72
C LYS A 354 26.26 -36.26 -29.90
N ILE A 355 27.46 -36.85 -29.93
CA ILE A 355 27.66 -38.30 -29.88
C ILE A 355 27.97 -38.73 -28.43
N PRO A 356 27.24 -39.69 -27.84
CA PRO A 356 27.57 -40.26 -26.54
C PRO A 356 28.99 -40.85 -26.49
N LYS A 357 29.79 -40.47 -25.48
CA LYS A 357 31.20 -40.87 -25.34
C LYS A 357 31.40 -42.38 -25.30
N ASN A 358 30.49 -43.12 -24.65
CA ASN A 358 30.49 -44.59 -24.61
C ASN A 358 30.43 -45.25 -26.00
N ARG A 359 29.82 -44.60 -27.01
CA ARG A 359 29.79 -45.12 -28.39
C ARG A 359 31.12 -44.94 -29.10
N LEU A 360 31.92 -43.96 -28.68
CA LEU A 360 33.22 -43.63 -29.24
C LEU A 360 34.36 -44.35 -28.51
N GLU A 361 34.25 -44.58 -27.20
CA GLU A 361 35.30 -45.18 -26.36
C GLU A 361 35.82 -46.52 -26.89
N LYS A 362 34.99 -47.33 -27.54
CA LYS A 362 35.40 -48.59 -28.18
C LYS A 362 36.35 -48.44 -29.38
N TYR A 363 36.47 -47.24 -29.95
CA TYR A 363 37.33 -46.94 -31.09
C TYR A 363 38.61 -46.17 -30.71
N PHE A 364 38.77 -45.82 -29.44
CA PHE A 364 39.90 -45.01 -28.95
C PHE A 364 40.64 -45.74 -27.82
N PRO A 365 41.97 -45.58 -27.70
CA PRO A 365 42.71 -46.06 -26.54
C PRO A 365 42.19 -45.43 -25.24
N SER A 366 42.18 -46.22 -24.17
CA SER A 366 41.78 -45.78 -22.84
C SER A 366 42.61 -44.58 -22.39
N GLY A 367 41.95 -43.48 -21.99
CA GLY A 367 42.62 -42.25 -21.56
C GLY A 367 42.83 -41.18 -22.65
N THR A 368 42.31 -41.39 -23.87
CA THR A 368 42.36 -40.36 -24.92
C THR A 368 41.51 -39.13 -24.52
N THR A 369 42.06 -37.92 -24.71
CA THR A 369 41.36 -36.67 -24.42
C THR A 369 40.26 -36.39 -25.45
N GLN A 370 39.21 -35.66 -25.04
CA GLN A 370 38.08 -35.34 -25.93
C GLN A 370 38.53 -34.60 -27.20
N GLN A 371 39.42 -33.61 -27.07
CA GLN A 371 39.98 -32.89 -28.22
C GLN A 371 40.67 -33.82 -29.22
N LYS A 372 41.43 -34.81 -28.73
CA LYS A 372 42.14 -35.77 -29.58
C LYS A 372 41.19 -36.79 -30.23
N MET A 373 40.09 -37.14 -29.56
CA MET A 373 39.02 -37.93 -30.16
C MET A 373 38.34 -37.16 -31.30
N GLU A 374 37.99 -35.88 -31.09
CA GLU A 374 37.37 -35.01 -32.09
C GLU A 374 38.26 -34.86 -33.34
N GLU A 375 39.54 -34.53 -33.17
CA GLU A 375 40.50 -34.44 -34.29
C GLU A 375 40.61 -35.75 -35.09
N THR A 376 40.58 -36.88 -34.41
CA THR A 376 40.70 -38.20 -35.05
C THR A 376 39.43 -38.57 -35.82
N ILE A 377 38.25 -38.22 -35.28
CA ILE A 377 36.95 -38.41 -35.97
C ILE A 377 36.92 -37.57 -37.25
N ILE A 378 37.35 -36.31 -37.18
CA ILE A 378 37.43 -35.43 -38.35
C ILE A 378 38.34 -36.03 -39.43
N LYS A 379 39.57 -36.43 -39.06
CA LYS A 379 40.51 -37.08 -39.99
C LYS A 379 39.94 -38.38 -40.59
N ALA A 380 39.24 -39.19 -39.81
CA ALA A 380 38.63 -40.42 -40.29
C ALA A 380 37.52 -40.16 -41.33
N LEU A 381 36.68 -39.15 -41.09
CA LEU A 381 35.63 -38.72 -42.02
C LEU A 381 36.20 -38.14 -43.31
N GLU A 382 37.27 -37.35 -43.23
CA GLU A 382 37.98 -36.83 -44.41
C GLU A 382 38.56 -37.95 -45.28
N LEU A 383 39.20 -38.95 -44.66
CA LEU A 383 39.73 -40.12 -45.36
C LEU A 383 38.62 -40.97 -45.99
N TYR A 384 37.50 -41.16 -45.28
CA TYR A 384 36.34 -41.87 -45.81
C TYR A 384 35.77 -41.16 -47.05
N ARG A 385 35.56 -39.84 -46.97
CA ARG A 385 35.08 -39.03 -48.10
C ARG A 385 36.03 -39.05 -49.30
N LYS A 386 37.35 -39.04 -49.05
CA LYS A 386 38.37 -39.15 -50.10
C LYS A 386 38.31 -40.52 -50.80
N ARG A 387 38.00 -41.59 -50.05
CA ARG A 387 37.88 -42.96 -50.56
C ARG A 387 36.58 -43.20 -51.35
N GLU A 388 35.46 -42.64 -50.92
CA GLU A 388 34.18 -42.66 -51.67
C GLU A 388 34.32 -41.95 -53.03
N LYS A 389 34.93 -40.74 -53.05
CA LYS A 389 35.21 -40.02 -54.31
C LYS A 389 36.14 -40.75 -55.28
N SER A 390 36.96 -41.67 -54.77
CA SER A 390 37.81 -42.55 -55.61
C SER A 390 37.14 -43.84 -56.05
N ARG A 391 35.94 -44.18 -55.52
CA ARG A 391 35.12 -45.32 -55.95
C ARG A 391 34.01 -44.91 -56.93
N GLU A 392 33.62 -43.64 -56.94
CA GLU A 392 32.64 -43.05 -57.88
C GLU A 392 33.28 -42.52 -59.18
N ARG A 393 34.62 -42.57 -59.28
CA ARG A 393 35.37 -42.38 -60.53
C ARG A 393 35.87 -43.74 -61.01
#